data_AF-A0A1E9BYG4-F1
#
_entry.id   AF-A0A1E9BYG4-F1
#
_cell.length_a   1.000
_cell.length_b   1.000
_cell.length_c   1.000
_cell.angle_alpha   90.00
_cell.angle_beta   90.00
_cell.angle_gamma   90.00
#
_symmetry.space_group_name_H-M   'P 1'
#
loop_
_entity.id
_entity.type
_entity.pdbx_description
1 polymer ?
#
loop_
_entity_poly.entity_id
_entity_poly.type
_entity_poly.pdbx_seq_one_letter_code
_entity_poly.pdbx_strand_id
1 'polypeptide(L)' 'METNTQENKKKLEELEEAAKPLIKYLCENYHPHVTAIVTPTSVEVMEGIQAVPNITEFVVD' A
#
# COMPACT_ATOMS: atom_id res chain seq x y z
N MET A 1 17.24 -13.20 18.95
CA MET A 1 16.97 -12.34 17.77
C MET A 1 16.06 -13.02 16.74
N GLU A 2 15.92 -14.35 16.75
CA GLU A 2 15.10 -15.12 15.80
C GLU A 2 13.58 -14.94 15.99
N THR A 3 13.12 -14.57 17.19
CA THR A 3 11.69 -14.35 17.50
C THR A 3 11.08 -13.16 16.76
N ASN A 4 11.85 -12.08 16.53
CA ASN A 4 11.36 -10.89 15.81
C ASN A 4 11.14 -11.15 14.31
N THR A 5 11.94 -12.03 13.70
CA THR A 5 11.84 -12.34 12.27
C THR A 5 10.58 -13.16 11.96
N GLN A 6 10.24 -14.11 12.85
CA GLN A 6 9.04 -14.93 12.73
C GLN A 6 7.76 -14.09 12.92
N GLU A 7 7.75 -13.19 13.90
CA GLU A 7 6.59 -12.32 14.18
C GLU A 7 6.32 -11.32 13.04
N ASN A 8 7.37 -10.71 12.50
CA ASN A 8 7.25 -9.78 11.38
C ASN A 8 6.72 -10.47 10.11
N LYS A 9 7.17 -11.71 9.86
CA LYS A 9 6.66 -12.51 8.74
C LYS A 9 5.15 -12.78 8.89
N LYS A 10 4.72 -13.17 10.09
CA LYS A 10 3.30 -13.40 10.36
C LYS A 10 2.46 -12.14 10.18
N LYS A 11 2.92 -10.98 10.69
CA LYS A 11 2.24 -9.69 10.51
C LYS A 11 2.14 -9.29 9.03
N LEU A 12 3.16 -9.61 8.23
CA LEU A 12 3.13 -9.36 6.78
C LEU A 12 2.08 -10.22 6.07
N GLU A 13 2.00 -11.51 6.41
CA GLU A 13 0.97 -12.43 5.88
C GLU A 13 -0.44 -11.97 6.28
N GLU A 14 -0.65 -11.59 7.54
CA GLU A 14 -1.93 -11.06 8.02
C GLU A 14 -2.31 -9.74 7.34
N LEU A 15 -1.34 -8.85 7.11
CA LEU A 15 -1.55 -7.60 6.37
C LEU A 15 -1.92 -7.86 4.91
N GLU A 16 -1.26 -8.81 4.25
CA GLU A 16 -1.56 -9.20 2.87
C GLU A 16 -3.01 -9.70 2.75
N GLU A 17 -3.43 -10.59 3.65
CA GLU A 17 -4.81 -11.09 3.69
C GLU A 17 -5.83 -9.96 3.94
N ALA A 18 -5.52 -9.02 4.84
CA ALA A 18 -6.36 -7.87 5.09
C ALA A 18 -6.42 -6.89 3.90
N ALA A 19 -5.34 -6.76 3.12
CA ALA A 19 -5.24 -5.87 1.98
C ALA A 19 -5.96 -6.41 0.73
N LYS A 20 -6.03 -7.74 0.53
CA LYS A 20 -6.70 -8.39 -0.61
C LYS A 20 -8.12 -7.87 -0.91
N PRO A 21 -9.06 -7.82 0.05
CA PRO A 21 -10.41 -7.31 -0.22
C PRO A 21 -10.42 -5.83 -0.61
N LEU A 22 -9.55 -5.00 -0.01
CA LEU A 22 -9.43 -3.60 -0.38
C LEU A 22 -8.88 -3.44 -1.80
N ILE A 23 -7.82 -4.16 -2.15
CA ILE A 23 -7.24 -4.15 -3.51
C ILE A 23 -8.30 -4.58 -4.53
N LYS A 24 -9.05 -5.66 -4.25
CA LYS A 24 -10.15 -6.11 -5.11
C LYS A 24 -11.19 -5.01 -5.32
N TYR A 25 -11.65 -4.36 -4.23
CA TYR A 25 -12.60 -3.26 -4.30
C TYR A 25 -12.08 -2.10 -5.16
N LEU A 26 -10.80 -1.74 -5.02
CA LEU A 26 -10.19 -0.70 -5.84
C LEU A 26 -10.15 -1.08 -7.33
N CYS A 27 -9.77 -2.32 -7.65
CA CYS A 27 -9.75 -2.81 -9.03
C CYS A 27 -11.13 -2.87 -9.69
N GLU A 28 -12.18 -3.17 -8.91
CA GLU A 28 -13.55 -3.29 -9.43
C GLU A 28 -14.25 -1.93 -9.58
N ASN A 29 -13.84 -0.90 -8.82
CA ASN A 29 -14.62 0.35 -8.70
C ASN A 29 -13.87 1.63 -9.10
N TYR A 30 -12.54 1.62 -9.24
CA TYR A 30 -11.74 2.83 -9.49
C TYR A 30 -10.81 2.70 -10.70
N HIS A 31 -10.38 3.85 -11.25
CA HIS A 31 -9.37 3.91 -12.31
C HIS A 31 -8.01 3.41 -11.78
N PRO A 32 -7.14 2.78 -12.60
CA PRO A 32 -5.82 2.29 -12.18
C PRO A 32 -4.84 3.35 -11.62
N HIS A 33 -5.22 4.62 -11.55
CA HIS A 33 -4.40 5.71 -11.01
C HIS A 33 -4.95 6.23 -9.67
N VAL A 34 -5.33 5.31 -8.80
CA VAL A 34 -5.77 5.64 -7.44
C VAL A 34 -4.80 5.13 -6.38
N THR A 35 -4.69 5.91 -5.30
CA THR A 35 -4.01 5.51 -4.07
C THR A 35 -5.04 5.49 -2.95
N ALA A 36 -5.08 4.39 -2.18
CA ALA A 36 -5.86 4.29 -0.97
C ALA A 36 -4.95 4.38 0.26
N ILE A 37 -5.21 5.33 1.16
CA ILE A 37 -4.50 5.50 2.43
C ILE A 37 -5.40 4.98 3.54
N VAL A 38 -4.92 3.99 4.28
CA VAL A 38 -5.65 3.36 5.39
C VAL A 38 -5.04 3.81 6.71
N THR A 39 -5.87 4.36 7.58
CA THR A 39 -5.54 4.65 8.99
C THR A 39 -6.34 3.71 9.90
N PRO A 40 -6.06 3.67 11.21
CA PRO A 40 -6.87 2.87 12.15
C PRO A 40 -8.36 3.23 12.17
N THR A 41 -8.77 4.39 11.63
CA THR A 41 -10.14 4.89 11.71
C THR A 41 -10.74 5.33 10.37
N SER A 42 -9.98 5.35 9.29
CA SER A 42 -10.44 5.84 7.98
C SER A 42 -9.75 5.15 6.81
N VAL A 43 -10.40 5.22 5.65
CA VAL A 43 -9.81 4.90 4.35
C VAL A 43 -10.08 6.08 3.42
N GLU A 44 -9.02 6.63 2.83
CA GLU A 44 -9.09 7.76 1.91
C GLU A 44 -8.60 7.33 0.54
N VAL A 45 -9.41 7.54 -0.51
CA VAL A 45 -9.05 7.20 -1.89
C VAL A 45 -8.78 8.50 -2.66
N MET A 46 -7.60 8.61 -3.26
CA MET A 46 -7.15 9.78 -4.00
C MET A 46 -6.82 9.38 -5.44
N GLU A 47 -7.19 10.23 -6.41
CA GLU A 47 -6.87 10.04 -7.82
C GLU A 47 -5.69 10.93 -8.25
N GLY A 48 -4.73 10.34 -8.97
CA GLY A 48 -3.60 11.07 -9.54
C GLY A 48 -3.95 11.67 -10.90
N ILE A 49 -3.75 12.98 -11.06
CA ILE A 49 -3.94 13.66 -12.36
C ILE A 49 -2.71 13.46 -13.28
N GLN A 50 -1.50 13.58 -12.72
CA GLN A 50 -0.23 13.37 -13.42
C GLN A 50 0.76 12.70 -12.47
N ALA A 51 1.56 11.76 -12.98
CA ALA A 51 2.61 11.09 -12.21
C ALA A 51 3.86 10.88 -13.09
N VAL A 52 5.03 11.24 -12.55
CA VAL A 52 6.34 10.95 -13.13
C VAL A 52 7.12 10.12 -12.11
N PRO A 53 7.06 8.78 -12.17
CA PRO A 53 7.72 7.94 -11.18
C PRO A 53 9.24 7.90 -11.40
N ASN A 54 9.97 7.48 -10.36
CA ASN A 54 11.37 7.05 -10.43
C ASN A 54 12.41 8.11 -10.83
N ILE A 55 12.23 9.39 -10.48
CA ILE A 55 13.28 10.41 -10.60
C ILE A 55 14.20 10.33 -9.39
N THR A 56 15.34 9.64 -9.53
CA THR A 56 16.33 9.42 -8.46
C THR A 56 17.62 10.22 -8.64
N GLU A 57 17.72 11.04 -9.70
CA GLU A 57 18.95 11.76 -10.08
C GLU A 57 19.43 12.80 -9.05
N PHE A 58 18.58 13.17 -8.08
CA PHE A 58 18.87 14.15 -7.02
C PHE A 58 18.92 13.54 -5.61
N VAL A 59 18.79 12.23 -5.47
CA VAL A 59 18.90 11.58 -4.16
C VAL A 59 20.37 11.61 -3.74
N VAL A 60 20.67 12.34 -2.66
CA VAL A 60 21.99 12.36 -2.02
C VAL A 60 22.03 11.32 -0.89
N ASP A 61 23.18 10.66 -0.72
CA ASP A 61 23.45 9.64 0.30
C ASP A 61 23.40 10.21 1.73
#